data_AF-A0A1A8CBT4-F1
#
_entry.id   AF-A0A1A8CBT4-F1
#
_cell.length_a   1.000
_cell.length_b   1.000
_cell.length_c   1.000
_cell.angle_alpha   90.00
_cell.angle_beta   90.00
_cell.angle_gamma   90.00
#
_symmetry.space_group_name_H-M   'P 1'
#
loop_
_entity.id
_entity.type
_entity.pdbx_description
1 polymer ?
#
loop_
_entity_poly.entity_id
_entity_poly.type
_entity_poly.pdbx_seq_one_letter_code
_entity_poly.pdbx_strand_id
1 'polypeptide(L)'
;TATTYGATYVSPEKFLPAFELRGTRRELLERRLSQKIREEVLAELELAPPPTTEFLSTTQRDFCAQGFVPCRLRTAKDRDYKTEQAITFWSQNCQKVQGVTPIRNPKAPFKKSTLFSKPISEQLDDF
;
A
#
# COMPACT_ATOMS: atom_id res chain seq x y z
N THR A 1 0.75 -56.26 19.90
CA THR A 1 0.91 -55.17 20.88
C THR A 1 -0.10 -54.09 20.55
N ALA A 2 -1.21 -54.00 21.30
CA ALA A 2 -2.21 -52.96 21.11
C ALA A 2 -1.70 -51.65 21.73
N THR A 3 -1.76 -50.55 20.99
CA THR A 3 -1.35 -49.22 21.49
C THR A 3 -2.49 -48.61 22.31
N THR A 4 -2.13 -47.91 23.39
CA THR A 4 -3.09 -47.27 24.32
C THR A 4 -4.12 -46.41 23.58
N TYR A 5 -3.68 -45.68 22.55
CA TYR A 5 -4.54 -44.86 21.69
C TYR A 5 -5.68 -45.65 21.02
N GLY A 6 -5.40 -46.83 20.46
CA GLY A 6 -6.42 -47.65 19.79
C GLY A 6 -7.40 -48.33 20.74
N ALA A 7 -7.06 -48.42 22.03
CA ALA A 7 -7.92 -48.97 23.08
C ALA A 7 -8.85 -47.92 23.71
N THR A 8 -8.43 -46.64 23.76
CA THR A 8 -9.23 -45.55 24.36
C THR A 8 -10.02 -44.71 23.36
N TYR A 9 -9.58 -44.55 22.11
CA TYR A 9 -10.34 -43.82 21.09
C TYR A 9 -11.22 -44.75 20.26
N VAL A 10 -12.40 -45.07 20.78
CA VAL A 10 -13.43 -45.85 20.07
C VAL A 10 -14.58 -44.92 19.69
N SER A 11 -15.10 -45.04 18.46
CA SER A 11 -16.24 -44.24 17.99
C SER A 11 -17.42 -44.36 18.98
N PRO A 12 -17.96 -43.23 19.48
CA PRO A 12 -19.05 -43.23 20.46
C PRO A 12 -20.33 -43.87 19.92
N GLU A 13 -20.47 -44.01 18.61
CA GLU A 13 -21.58 -44.69 17.93
C GLU A 13 -21.73 -46.17 18.34
N LYS A 14 -20.65 -46.80 18.83
CA LYS A 14 -20.67 -48.20 19.27
C LYS A 14 -21.24 -48.41 20.68
N PHE A 15 -21.29 -47.35 21.49
CA PHE A 15 -21.71 -47.42 22.90
C PHE A 15 -23.02 -46.68 23.18
N LEU A 16 -23.49 -45.87 22.23
CA LEU A 16 -24.78 -45.22 22.33
C LEU A 16 -25.81 -46.08 21.60
N PRO A 17 -26.79 -46.68 22.30
CA PRO A 17 -27.96 -47.22 21.60
C PRO A 17 -28.57 -46.05 20.83
N ALA A 18 -28.76 -46.21 19.52
CA ALA A 18 -29.45 -45.25 18.66
C ALA A 18 -30.91 -45.18 19.12
N PHE A 19 -31.14 -44.45 20.21
CA PHE A 19 -32.44 -44.33 20.83
C PHE A 19 -33.20 -43.27 20.04
N GLU A 20 -33.75 -43.67 18.90
CA GLU A 20 -34.69 -42.85 18.16
C GLU A 20 -35.96 -42.73 19.01
N LEU A 21 -35.98 -41.73 19.89
CA LEU A 21 -37.10 -41.30 20.74
C LEU A 21 -38.34 -40.82 19.96
N ARG A 22 -38.44 -41.14 18.67
CA ARG A 22 -39.44 -40.61 17.75
C ARG A 22 -40.23 -41.75 17.15
N GLY A 23 -41.55 -41.73 17.37
CA GLY A 23 -42.46 -42.62 16.65
C GLY A 23 -42.57 -42.21 15.17
N THR A 24 -42.90 -43.17 14.30
CA THR A 24 -42.98 -43.01 12.84
C THR A 24 -43.85 -41.83 12.41
N ARG A 25 -44.98 -41.59 13.09
CA ARG A 25 -45.86 -40.44 12.81
C ARG A 25 -45.15 -39.11 13.03
N ARG A 26 -44.39 -38.99 14.11
CA ARG A 26 -43.67 -37.76 14.48
C ARG A 26 -42.55 -37.48 13.48
N GLU A 27 -41.81 -38.51 13.12
CA GLU A 27 -40.72 -38.41 12.14
C GLU A 27 -41.22 -37.94 10.76
N LEU A 28 -42.29 -38.55 10.24
CA LEU A 28 -42.88 -38.13 8.96
C LEU A 28 -43.39 -36.69 8.99
N LEU A 29 -43.96 -36.27 10.11
CA LEU A 29 -44.46 -34.91 10.29
C LEU A 29 -43.30 -33.90 10.36
N GLU A 30 -42.25 -34.20 11.14
CA GLU A 30 -41.04 -33.37 11.22
C GLU A 30 -40.40 -33.23 9.84
N ARG A 31 -40.22 -34.34 9.11
CA ARG A 31 -39.66 -34.31 7.74
C ARG A 31 -40.48 -33.44 6.79
N ARG A 32 -41.81 -33.56 6.84
CA ARG A 32 -42.70 -32.75 5.99
C ARG A 32 -42.61 -31.26 6.33
N LEU A 33 -42.58 -30.92 7.62
CA LEU A 33 -42.42 -29.54 8.05
C LEU A 33 -41.07 -28.96 7.63
N SER A 34 -39.97 -29.71 7.83
CA SER A 34 -38.64 -29.30 7.40
C SER A 34 -38.56 -29.08 5.89
N GLN A 35 -39.18 -29.96 5.10
CA GLN A 35 -39.24 -29.78 3.65
C GLN A 35 -40.00 -28.50 3.27
N LYS A 36 -41.18 -28.28 3.86
CA LYS A 36 -41.99 -27.09 3.58
C LYS A 36 -41.25 -25.79 3.93
N ILE A 37 -40.62 -25.72 5.10
CA ILE A 37 -39.84 -24.56 5.53
C ILE A 37 -38.68 -24.30 4.56
N ARG A 38 -37.99 -25.36 4.12
CA ARG A 38 -36.89 -25.23 3.15
C ARG A 38 -37.39 -24.67 1.82
N GLU A 39 -38.52 -25.17 1.31
CA GLU A 39 -39.12 -24.70 0.06
C GLU A 39 -39.51 -23.22 0.16
N GLU A 40 -40.14 -22.81 1.27
CA GLU A 40 -40.50 -21.40 1.52
C GLU A 40 -39.27 -20.48 1.58
N VAL A 41 -38.23 -20.87 2.32
CA VAL A 41 -36.98 -20.10 2.43
C VAL A 41 -36.26 -19.97 1.09
N LEU A 42 -36.21 -21.05 0.30
CA LEU A 42 -35.60 -21.01 -1.03
C LEU A 42 -36.39 -20.11 -1.98
N ALA A 43 -37.72 -20.18 -1.95
CA ALA A 43 -38.57 -19.30 -2.77
C ALA A 43 -38.35 -17.82 -2.42
N GLU A 44 -38.24 -17.48 -1.13
CA GLU A 44 -37.93 -16.10 -0.70
C GLU A 44 -36.54 -15.65 -1.17
N LEU A 45 -35.55 -16.54 -1.12
CA LEU A 45 -34.18 -16.24 -1.55
C LEU A 45 -34.07 -16.08 -3.08
N GLU A 46 -34.81 -16.88 -3.85
CA GLU A 46 -34.84 -16.81 -5.32
C GLU A 46 -35.61 -15.59 -5.85
N LEU A 47 -36.58 -15.08 -5.11
CA LEU A 47 -37.31 -13.85 -5.44
C LEU A 47 -36.45 -12.59 -5.32
N ALA A 48 -35.41 -12.63 -4.48
CA ALA A 48 -34.45 -11.54 -4.38
C ALA A 48 -33.51 -11.58 -5.60
N PRO A 49 -33.45 -10.51 -6.42
CA PRO A 49 -32.41 -10.44 -7.43
C PRO A 49 -31.05 -10.57 -6.73
N PRO A 50 -30.11 -11.36 -7.26
CA PRO A 50 -28.81 -11.53 -6.64
C PRO A 50 -28.19 -10.13 -6.47
N PRO A 51 -27.60 -9.82 -5.30
CA PRO A 51 -26.97 -8.53 -5.11
C PRO A 51 -25.93 -8.34 -6.20
N THR A 52 -26.05 -7.23 -6.94
CA THR A 52 -25.05 -6.86 -7.94
C THR A 52 -23.73 -6.70 -7.22
N THR A 53 -22.81 -7.65 -7.43
CA THR A 53 -21.51 -7.62 -6.79
C THR A 53 -20.70 -6.52 -7.45
N GLU A 54 -20.47 -5.43 -6.73
CA GLU A 54 -19.62 -4.35 -7.19
C GLU A 54 -18.15 -4.78 -7.02
N PHE A 55 -17.47 -5.06 -8.13
CA PHE A 55 -16.05 -5.44 -8.12
C PHE A 55 -15.09 -4.25 -8.00
N LEU A 56 -15.62 -3.02 -7.90
CA LEU A 56 -14.82 -1.80 -7.85
C LEU A 56 -14.42 -1.49 -6.41
N SER A 57 -13.12 -1.29 -6.19
CA SER A 57 -12.61 -0.74 -4.94
C SER A 57 -13.13 0.70 -4.74
N THR A 58 -13.24 1.13 -3.48
CA THR A 58 -13.58 2.53 -3.12
C THR A 58 -12.67 3.52 -3.85
N THR A 59 -11.37 3.21 -3.95
CA THR A 59 -10.41 4.04 -4.66
C THR A 59 -10.75 4.19 -6.15
N GLN A 60 -11.11 3.09 -6.81
CA GLN A 60 -11.43 3.10 -8.23
C GLN A 60 -12.76 3.82 -8.53
N ARG A 61 -13.74 3.75 -7.61
CA ARG A 61 -15.02 4.46 -7.73
C ARG A 61 -14.84 5.97 -7.53
N ASP A 62 -14.11 6.37 -6.49
CA ASP A 62 -14.16 7.75 -5.99
C ASP A 62 -12.95 8.60 -6.41
N PHE A 63 -11.81 8.00 -6.71
CA PHE A 63 -10.55 8.72 -6.95
C PHE A 63 -10.02 8.63 -8.38
N CYS A 64 -10.59 7.77 -9.23
CA CYS A 64 -10.27 7.76 -10.66
C CYS A 64 -11.12 8.80 -11.39
N ALA A 65 -10.60 10.03 -11.53
CA ALA A 65 -11.18 11.02 -12.42
C ALA A 65 -11.06 10.55 -13.88
N GLN A 66 -12.17 10.10 -14.46
CA GLN A 66 -12.29 9.84 -15.90
C GLN A 66 -11.86 11.10 -16.67
N GLY A 67 -10.86 10.99 -17.55
CA GLY A 67 -10.37 12.11 -18.36
C GLY A 67 -9.12 12.84 -17.83
N PHE A 68 -8.53 12.43 -16.70
CA PHE A 68 -7.21 12.92 -16.33
C PHE A 68 -6.15 12.33 -17.26
N VAL A 69 -5.65 13.13 -18.20
CA VAL A 69 -4.48 12.82 -19.01
C VAL A 69 -3.29 13.59 -18.42
N PRO A 70 -2.32 12.92 -17.79
CA PRO A 70 -1.13 13.59 -17.30
C PRO A 70 -0.36 14.21 -18.47
N CYS A 71 -0.53 15.51 -18.68
CA CYS A 71 0.24 16.24 -19.67
C CYS A 71 1.51 16.77 -19.02
N ARG A 72 2.66 16.17 -19.35
CA ARG A 72 3.94 16.79 -19.02
C ARG A 72 4.09 18.02 -19.89
N LEU A 73 4.02 19.20 -19.26
CA LEU A 73 4.35 20.45 -19.93
C LEU A 73 5.74 20.31 -20.54
N ARG A 74 5.85 20.63 -21.83
CA ARG A 74 7.13 20.64 -22.53
C ARG A 74 8.01 21.66 -21.83
N THR A 75 9.06 21.21 -21.15
CA THR A 75 10.02 22.09 -20.49
C THR A 75 10.62 23.02 -21.54
N ALA A 76 10.44 24.34 -21.36
CA ALA A 76 10.87 25.35 -22.33
C ALA A 76 12.40 25.42 -22.49
N LYS A 77 13.14 24.84 -21.55
CA LYS A 77 14.60 24.72 -21.57
C LYS A 77 14.96 23.28 -21.21
N ASP A 78 15.89 22.72 -21.98
CA ASP A 78 16.53 21.45 -21.66
C ASP A 78 17.48 21.68 -20.50
N ARG A 79 16.94 21.60 -19.27
CA ARG A 79 17.72 21.78 -18.04
C ARG A 79 18.14 20.42 -17.53
N ASP A 80 19.42 20.12 -17.65
CA ASP A 80 19.99 18.91 -17.07
C ASP A 80 20.46 19.18 -15.64
N TYR A 81 19.82 18.52 -14.68
CA TYR A 81 20.13 18.66 -13.25
C TYR A 81 21.55 18.19 -12.89
N LYS A 82 22.21 17.41 -13.75
CA LYS A 82 23.58 16.93 -13.51
C LYS A 82 24.64 17.95 -13.91
N THR A 83 24.34 18.80 -14.89
CA THR A 83 25.30 19.74 -15.46
C THR A 83 25.02 21.19 -15.08
N GLU A 84 23.75 21.54 -14.87
CA GLU A 84 23.37 22.89 -14.43
C GLU A 84 23.53 23.06 -12.91
N GLN A 85 23.96 24.26 -12.50
CA GLN A 85 23.96 24.61 -11.08
C GLN A 85 22.53 24.74 -10.54
N ALA A 86 22.32 24.20 -9.34
CA ALA A 86 21.07 24.36 -8.62
C ALA A 86 20.79 25.86 -8.39
N ILE A 87 19.59 26.28 -8.76
CA ILE A 87 19.09 27.62 -8.43
C ILE A 87 18.72 27.60 -6.96
N THR A 88 19.54 28.25 -6.14
CA THR A 88 19.35 28.38 -4.70
C THR A 88 19.26 29.85 -4.31
N PHE A 89 18.80 30.11 -3.09
CA PHE A 89 18.86 31.45 -2.51
C PHE A 89 20.27 32.06 -2.62
N TRP A 90 21.31 31.26 -2.36
CA TRP A 90 22.70 31.71 -2.38
C TRP A 90 23.20 32.02 -3.79
N SER A 91 22.86 31.21 -4.80
CA SER A 91 23.28 31.50 -6.18
C SER A 91 22.66 32.79 -6.71
N GLN A 92 21.43 33.11 -6.29
CA GLN A 92 20.74 34.35 -6.67
C GLN A 92 21.29 35.58 -5.94
N ASN A 93 21.74 35.44 -4.69
CA ASN A 93 22.16 36.55 -3.84
C ASN A 93 23.68 36.66 -3.68
N CYS A 94 24.47 35.88 -4.41
CA CYS A 94 25.92 35.76 -4.22
C CYS A 94 26.66 37.11 -4.23
N GLN A 95 26.19 38.11 -4.98
CA GLN A 95 26.78 39.47 -5.00
C GLN A 95 26.40 40.36 -3.81
N LYS A 96 25.32 40.03 -3.09
CA LYS A 96 24.77 40.84 -1.98
C LYS A 96 25.17 40.30 -0.59
N VAL A 97 25.66 39.07 -0.52
CA VAL A 97 26.02 38.39 0.73
C VAL A 97 27.32 38.99 1.28
N GLN A 98 27.32 39.30 2.58
CA GLN A 98 28.47 39.81 3.32
C GLN A 98 29.13 38.71 4.16
N GLY A 99 30.36 38.93 4.62
CA GLY A 99 31.08 37.98 5.49
C GLY A 99 31.62 36.74 4.76
N VAL A 100 31.65 36.75 3.43
CA VAL A 100 32.17 35.67 2.60
C VAL A 100 33.40 36.14 1.80
N THR A 101 34.20 35.19 1.33
CA THR A 101 35.30 35.50 0.40
C THR A 101 34.73 36.12 -0.89
N PRO A 102 35.37 37.17 -1.44
CA PRO A 102 34.98 37.76 -2.72
C PRO A 102 34.93 36.73 -3.86
N ILE A 103 33.89 36.82 -4.69
CA ILE A 103 33.69 35.95 -5.84
C ILE A 103 34.69 36.29 -6.92
N ARG A 104 35.61 35.36 -7.22
CA ARG A 104 36.55 35.47 -8.35
C ARG A 104 36.02 34.83 -9.63
N ASN A 105 35.25 33.75 -9.49
CA ASN A 105 34.69 33.00 -10.62
C ASN A 105 33.17 32.94 -10.49
N PRO A 106 32.39 33.56 -11.39
CA PRO A 106 30.93 33.54 -11.34
C PRO A 106 30.35 32.13 -11.52
N LYS A 107 31.09 31.20 -12.15
CA LYS A 107 30.69 29.79 -12.27
C LYS A 107 30.92 28.99 -10.98
N ALA A 108 31.64 29.53 -10.00
CA ALA A 108 31.90 28.86 -8.73
C ALA A 108 31.99 29.89 -7.58
N PRO A 109 30.87 30.57 -7.26
CA PRO A 109 30.87 31.74 -6.38
C PRO A 109 31.33 31.43 -4.94
N PHE A 110 31.03 30.23 -4.44
CA PHE A 110 31.38 29.81 -3.08
C PHE A 110 32.58 28.86 -3.01
N LYS A 111 33.50 28.94 -3.99
CA LYS A 111 34.75 28.17 -3.94
C LYS A 111 35.59 28.65 -2.76
N LYS A 112 36.02 27.73 -1.88
CA LYS A 112 36.90 28.04 -0.75
C LYS A 112 38.17 28.73 -1.24
N SER A 113 38.53 29.83 -0.58
CA SER A 113 39.81 30.51 -0.76
C SER A 113 40.58 30.46 0.54
N THR A 114 41.84 30.07 0.43
CA THR A 114 42.77 30.02 1.57
C THR A 114 43.86 31.09 1.45
N LEU A 115 43.73 32.05 0.53
CA LEU A 115 44.80 33.02 0.25
C LEU A 115 45.27 33.80 1.48
N PHE A 116 44.36 34.13 2.39
CA PHE A 116 44.70 34.81 3.64
C PHE A 116 45.23 33.87 4.73
N SER A 117 44.74 32.63 4.78
CA SER A 117 45.03 31.69 5.87
C SER A 117 46.09 30.64 5.51
N LYS A 118 46.67 30.71 4.31
CA LYS A 118 47.72 29.78 3.87
C LYS A 118 48.98 30.05 4.70
N PRO A 119 49.62 29.04 5.31
CA PRO A 119 50.83 29.26 6.09
C PRO A 119 51.97 29.77 5.19
N ILE A 120 52.83 30.62 5.74
CA ILE A 120 53.92 31.30 5.00
C ILE A 120 54.83 30.29 4.31
N SER A 121 55.11 29.15 4.95
CA SER A 121 55.92 28.07 4.39
C SER A 121 55.39 27.46 3.09
N GLU A 122 54.11 27.65 2.77
CA GLU A 122 53.46 27.15 1.55
C GLU A 122 53.19 28.26 0.52
N GLN A 123 53.53 29.52 0.82
CA GLN A 123 53.50 30.58 -0.18
C GLN A 123 54.67 30.33 -1.14
N LEU A 124 54.35 30.04 -2.40
CA LEU A 124 55.38 30.01 -3.44
C LEU A 124 55.74 31.47 -3.69
N ASP A 125 57.00 31.80 -3.44
CA ASP A 125 57.57 33.13 -3.66
C ASP A 125 57.46 33.50 -5.15
N ASP A 126 56.41 34.21 -5.53
CA ASP A 126 56.36 34.99 -6.77
C ASP A 126 56.93 36.38 -6.45
N PHE A 127 58.27 36.49 -6.42
CA PHE A 127 58.97 37.78 -6.48
C PHE A 127 59.27 38.16 -7.94
#